data_AF-A0A4U2Z6G0-F1
#
_entry.id   AF-A0A4U2Z6G0-F1
#
_cell.length_a   1.000
_cell.length_b   1.000
_cell.length_c   1.000
_cell.angle_alpha   90.00
_cell.angle_beta   90.00
_cell.angle_gamma   90.00
#
_symmetry.space_group_name_H-M   'P 1'
#
loop_
_entity.id
_entity.type
_entity.pdbx_description
1 polymer ?
#
loop_
_entity_poly.entity_id
_entity_poly.type
_entity_poly.pdbx_seq_one_letter_code
_entity_poly.pdbx_strand_id
1 'polypeptide(L)'
;MYLLQINRIKLQDYIQRGLIVPDKYLDENKEIDTQSKNPNFLVVSDGYIKELDEYQILLELIFTDEEKKRLQEVDGIYYFDFPLPITRIKKVYVQNQQIIKHIDVQIQNGENGFLPKNLFSVYLKNKKPIFEQREYKPLQDDIAIDNFEEQIRVFDKRMGMFAFMKNSEVYYCDDVSKIANYSERYFSTLSKLLEKPLDDKIFEELNILKQNEEFKKLLYSTAQIDKEFIIKESQKIEDSELKSIFLEMISPTGTRKALKSLLEKNDIEHYLIGLVYYFRQKDSNKKDNFKIDIKSLIPYEVAEISLAILGIYFGYTILRSEEKVEIKDKYFKKLFKKDKLNMKFTLESKLDYITIETIYDYCFKDKIKGYEYEYLPYPNQPKSVKITQNKNYGVKRETYFDTEYITIEKFKIKRQKVFLK
;
A
#
# COMPACT_ATOMS: atom_id res chain seq x y z
N MET A 1 18.09 -10.90 -20.19
CA MET A 1 16.66 -10.69 -19.91
C MET A 1 16.25 -11.77 -18.92
N TYR A 2 15.43 -11.45 -17.92
CA TYR A 2 15.00 -12.42 -16.90
C TYR A 2 13.48 -12.51 -16.89
N LEU A 3 12.96 -13.62 -17.40
CA LEU A 3 11.55 -13.91 -17.56
C LEU A 3 11.09 -14.89 -16.48
N LEU A 4 10.16 -14.46 -15.64
CA LEU A 4 9.43 -15.31 -14.69
C LEU A 4 8.18 -15.83 -15.38
N GLN A 5 8.09 -17.14 -15.62
CA GLN A 5 6.87 -17.76 -16.15
C GLN A 5 5.93 -18.15 -15.02
N ILE A 6 4.68 -17.67 -15.08
CA ILE A 6 3.64 -17.95 -14.09
C ILE A 6 2.28 -18.19 -14.75
N ASN A 7 1.37 -18.81 -13.99
CA ASN A 7 -0.06 -18.73 -14.28
C ASN A 7 -0.55 -17.29 -14.09
N ARG A 8 -1.35 -16.77 -15.03
CA ARG A 8 -1.89 -15.40 -15.00
C ARG A 8 -2.69 -15.07 -13.76
N ILE A 9 -3.30 -16.06 -13.09
CA ILE A 9 -4.03 -15.86 -11.84
C ILE A 9 -3.07 -15.45 -10.72
N LYS A 10 -1.87 -16.05 -10.66
CA LYS A 10 -0.83 -15.76 -9.64
C LYS A 10 -0.31 -14.32 -9.71
N LEU A 11 -0.47 -13.64 -10.85
CA LEU A 11 -0.16 -12.21 -10.96
C LEU A 11 -1.00 -11.37 -9.98
N GLN A 12 -2.23 -11.78 -9.68
CA GLN A 12 -3.09 -11.09 -8.72
C GLN A 12 -2.50 -11.10 -7.31
N ASP A 13 -1.88 -12.20 -6.90
CA ASP A 13 -1.24 -12.33 -5.59
C ASP A 13 -0.07 -11.34 -5.46
N TYR A 14 0.75 -11.21 -6.51
CA TYR A 14 1.86 -10.27 -6.53
C TYR A 14 1.39 -8.80 -6.52
N ILE A 15 0.37 -8.48 -7.31
CA ILE A 15 -0.24 -7.13 -7.32
C ILE A 15 -0.85 -6.82 -5.96
N GLN A 16 -1.54 -7.78 -5.35
CA GLN A 16 -2.22 -7.62 -4.08
C GLN A 16 -1.25 -7.29 -2.97
N ARG A 17 -0.07 -7.93 -2.96
CA ARG A 17 1.00 -7.73 -1.98
C ARG A 17 1.90 -6.53 -2.31
N GLY A 18 1.91 -6.07 -3.56
CA GLY A 18 2.91 -5.11 -4.04
C GLY A 18 4.33 -5.69 -4.09
N LEU A 19 4.45 -7.02 -4.09
CA LEU A 19 5.70 -7.76 -3.95
C LEU A 19 5.61 -9.06 -4.75
N ILE A 20 6.66 -9.36 -5.52
CA ILE A 20 6.88 -10.62 -6.23
C ILE A 20 7.67 -11.52 -5.28
N VAL A 21 7.11 -12.68 -4.94
CA VAL A 21 7.68 -13.57 -3.93
C VAL A 21 7.78 -15.00 -4.45
N PRO A 22 8.78 -15.77 -3.98
CA PRO A 22 8.78 -17.22 -4.15
C PRO A 22 7.48 -17.88 -3.67
N ASP A 23 7.11 -18.99 -4.30
CA ASP A 23 5.85 -19.71 -4.03
C ASP A 23 5.67 -20.10 -2.56
N LYS A 24 6.74 -20.32 -1.79
CA LYS A 24 6.68 -20.65 -0.36
C LYS A 24 5.96 -19.58 0.48
N TYR A 25 5.94 -18.33 0.00
CA TYR A 25 5.31 -17.19 0.69
C TYR A 25 3.88 -16.89 0.23
N LEU A 26 3.40 -17.61 -0.79
CA LEU A 26 2.02 -17.52 -1.27
C LEU A 26 1.13 -18.51 -0.51
N ASP A 27 -0.16 -18.18 -0.43
CA ASP A 27 -1.15 -18.96 0.32
C ASP A 27 -1.29 -20.39 -0.21
N GLU A 28 -1.82 -21.30 0.61
CA GLU A 28 -1.95 -22.73 0.27
C GLU A 28 -2.80 -22.99 -0.98
N ASN A 29 -3.77 -22.10 -1.27
CA ASN A 29 -4.65 -22.19 -2.43
C ASN A 29 -4.08 -21.56 -3.70
N LYS A 30 -2.77 -21.28 -3.75
CA LYS A 30 -2.11 -20.72 -4.94
C LYS A 30 -2.19 -21.66 -6.14
N GLU A 31 -2.21 -21.07 -7.33
CA GLU A 31 -2.12 -21.82 -8.57
C GLU A 31 -0.77 -22.53 -8.73
N ILE A 32 -0.83 -23.80 -9.14
CA ILE A 32 0.35 -24.62 -9.40
C ILE A 32 0.89 -24.30 -10.80
N ASP A 33 2.14 -23.87 -10.87
CA ASP A 33 2.84 -23.56 -12.13
C ASP A 33 4.33 -23.90 -12.06
N THR A 34 5.13 -23.34 -12.97
CA THR A 34 6.58 -23.55 -13.03
C THR A 34 7.29 -23.20 -11.71
N GLN A 35 6.81 -22.17 -10.99
CA GLN A 35 7.42 -21.71 -9.75
C GLN A 35 7.21 -22.70 -8.60
N SER A 36 6.14 -23.50 -8.66
CA SER A 36 5.79 -24.46 -7.61
C SER A 36 6.76 -25.65 -7.53
N LYS A 37 7.62 -25.85 -8.53
CA LYS A 37 8.63 -26.91 -8.53
C LYS A 37 9.86 -26.61 -7.67
N ASN A 38 10.21 -25.34 -7.50
CA ASN A 38 11.24 -24.88 -6.56
C ASN A 38 10.64 -23.73 -5.73
N PRO A 39 9.78 -24.03 -4.74
CA PRO A 39 8.95 -23.01 -4.09
C PRO A 39 9.75 -21.96 -3.31
N ASN A 40 11.03 -22.24 -3.03
CA ASN A 40 11.90 -21.31 -2.33
C ASN A 40 12.51 -20.22 -3.22
N PHE A 41 12.36 -20.32 -4.54
CA PHE A 41 12.99 -19.42 -5.50
C PHE A 41 11.98 -18.81 -6.48
N LEU A 42 12.31 -17.61 -6.96
CA LEU A 42 11.83 -17.10 -8.24
C LEU A 42 12.69 -17.74 -9.34
N VAL A 43 12.07 -18.57 -10.18
CA VAL A 43 12.70 -19.29 -11.28
C VAL A 43 12.54 -18.49 -12.56
N VAL A 44 13.63 -17.90 -13.03
CA VAL A 44 13.65 -17.04 -14.22
C VAL A 44 14.58 -17.59 -15.30
N SER A 45 14.31 -17.28 -16.56
CA SER A 45 15.20 -17.62 -17.68
C SER A 45 15.18 -16.52 -18.75
N ASP A 46 15.91 -16.69 -19.83
CA ASP A 46 15.84 -15.80 -21.01
C ASP A 46 14.79 -16.27 -22.05
N GLY A 47 13.99 -17.29 -21.71
CA GLY A 47 12.95 -17.88 -22.56
C GLY A 47 11.71 -18.29 -21.78
N TYR A 48 10.89 -19.18 -22.35
CA TYR A 48 9.78 -19.83 -21.64
C TYR A 48 10.13 -21.28 -21.32
N ILE A 49 9.65 -21.79 -20.20
CA ILE A 49 9.97 -23.14 -19.68
C ILE A 49 8.87 -24.14 -20.04
N LYS A 50 7.61 -23.77 -19.75
CA LYS A 50 6.41 -24.57 -20.08
C LYS A 50 5.75 -23.99 -21.33
N GLU A 51 5.06 -24.83 -22.09
CA GLU A 51 4.28 -24.37 -23.25
C GLU A 51 3.41 -23.15 -22.92
N LEU A 52 3.43 -22.19 -23.84
CA LEU A 52 2.73 -20.93 -23.71
C LEU A 52 1.28 -21.08 -24.19
N ASP A 53 0.36 -21.26 -23.24
CA ASP A 53 -1.08 -21.25 -23.45
C ASP A 53 -1.73 -19.92 -23.01
N GLU A 54 -3.07 -19.87 -22.97
CA GLU A 54 -3.80 -18.66 -22.55
C GLU A 54 -3.73 -18.36 -21.04
N TYR A 55 -3.28 -19.32 -20.23
CA TYR A 55 -3.12 -19.20 -18.79
C TYR A 55 -1.68 -18.85 -18.41
N GLN A 56 -0.69 -19.13 -19.25
CA GLN A 56 0.71 -18.79 -19.01
C GLN A 56 1.05 -17.37 -19.47
N ILE A 57 1.74 -16.63 -18.60
CA ILE A 57 2.31 -15.32 -18.91
C ILE A 57 3.79 -15.27 -18.49
N LEU A 58 4.52 -14.30 -19.06
CA LEU A 58 5.92 -14.08 -18.73
C LEU A 58 6.09 -12.67 -18.15
N LEU A 59 6.65 -12.57 -16.95
CA LEU A 59 7.03 -11.28 -16.36
C LEU A 59 8.51 -11.04 -16.62
N GLU A 60 8.85 -9.98 -17.35
CA GLU A 60 10.24 -9.52 -17.45
C GLU A 60 10.58 -8.71 -16.21
N LEU A 61 11.54 -9.21 -15.45
CA LEU A 61 11.96 -8.66 -14.16
C LEU A 61 13.28 -7.89 -14.28
N ILE A 62 13.36 -6.80 -13.53
CA ILE A 62 14.57 -5.97 -13.41
C ILE A 62 15.34 -6.38 -12.17
N PHE A 63 16.55 -6.89 -12.40
CA PHE A 63 17.54 -7.16 -11.37
C PHE A 63 18.63 -6.09 -11.42
N THR A 64 19.01 -5.58 -10.25
CA THR A 64 20.22 -4.79 -10.06
C THR A 64 21.47 -5.65 -10.24
N ASP A 65 22.63 -5.03 -10.42
CA ASP A 65 23.88 -5.77 -10.56
C ASP A 65 24.29 -6.51 -9.28
N GLU A 66 23.85 -6.03 -8.10
CA GLU A 66 24.02 -6.74 -6.83
C GLU A 66 23.13 -7.99 -6.76
N GLU A 67 21.86 -7.88 -7.17
CA GLU A 67 20.92 -9.01 -7.18
C GLU A 67 21.31 -10.06 -8.23
N LYS A 68 21.84 -9.65 -9.40
CA LYS A 68 22.34 -10.59 -10.43
C LYS A 68 23.48 -11.47 -9.91
N LYS A 69 24.34 -10.96 -9.03
CA LYS A 69 25.43 -11.76 -8.41
C LYS A 69 24.91 -12.85 -7.47
N ARG A 70 23.65 -12.76 -7.04
CA ARG A 70 23.00 -13.77 -6.18
C ARG A 70 22.24 -14.83 -6.98
N LEU A 71 22.08 -14.65 -8.29
CA LEU A 71 21.40 -15.64 -9.14
C LEU A 71 22.24 -16.90 -9.22
N GLN A 72 21.60 -18.05 -9.00
CA GLN A 72 22.22 -19.35 -9.22
C GLN A 72 21.78 -19.88 -10.57
N GLU A 73 22.74 -20.18 -11.45
CA GLU A 73 22.48 -20.62 -12.82
C GLU A 73 22.62 -22.13 -12.96
N VAL A 74 21.65 -22.75 -13.62
CA VAL A 74 21.68 -24.16 -14.06
C VAL A 74 21.16 -24.20 -15.48
N ASP A 75 22.06 -24.46 -16.45
CA ASP A 75 21.73 -24.61 -17.88
C ASP A 75 20.84 -23.48 -18.45
N GLY A 76 21.16 -22.21 -18.11
CA GLY A 76 20.40 -21.04 -18.57
C GLY A 76 19.08 -20.77 -17.83
N ILE A 77 18.80 -21.51 -16.75
CA ILE A 77 17.76 -21.19 -15.77
C ILE A 77 18.43 -20.58 -14.54
N TYR A 78 17.85 -19.50 -14.04
CA TYR A 78 18.35 -18.75 -12.91
C TYR A 78 17.37 -18.83 -11.74
N TYR A 79 17.93 -19.01 -10.56
CA TYR A 79 17.20 -19.16 -9.31
C TYR A 79 17.53 -17.99 -8.40
N PHE A 80 16.49 -17.30 -7.93
CA PHE A 80 16.61 -16.16 -7.04
C PHE A 80 15.78 -16.36 -5.77
N ASP A 81 16.43 -16.38 -4.62
CA ASP A 81 15.83 -16.71 -3.34
C ASP A 81 15.19 -15.53 -2.60
N PHE A 82 15.17 -14.35 -3.22
CA PHE A 82 14.79 -13.09 -2.57
C PHE A 82 13.51 -12.48 -3.18
N PRO A 83 12.62 -11.88 -2.37
CA PRO A 83 11.49 -11.12 -2.88
C PRO A 83 11.91 -9.91 -3.72
N LEU A 84 11.08 -9.47 -4.68
CA LEU A 84 11.30 -8.24 -5.46
C LEU A 84 10.05 -7.34 -5.39
N PRO A 85 10.18 -6.01 -5.29
CA PRO A 85 9.02 -5.13 -5.29
C PRO A 85 8.31 -5.16 -6.65
N ILE A 86 6.98 -4.93 -6.68
CA ILE A 86 6.17 -5.01 -7.90
C ILE A 86 6.64 -4.06 -9.01
N THR A 87 7.32 -2.98 -8.63
CA THR A 87 8.00 -2.00 -9.49
C THR A 87 9.10 -2.62 -10.36
N ARG A 88 9.56 -3.85 -10.07
CA ARG A 88 10.53 -4.59 -10.90
C ARG A 88 9.94 -5.25 -12.12
N ILE A 89 8.61 -5.26 -12.27
CA ILE A 89 7.99 -5.70 -13.52
C ILE A 89 8.25 -4.67 -14.60
N LYS A 90 9.15 -4.98 -15.54
CA LYS A 90 9.40 -4.16 -16.73
C LYS A 90 8.30 -4.33 -17.76
N LYS A 91 7.91 -5.58 -18.02
CA LYS A 91 6.87 -5.95 -18.99
C LYS A 91 6.15 -7.23 -18.56
N VAL A 92 4.87 -7.31 -18.91
CA VAL A 92 4.05 -8.51 -18.81
C VAL A 92 3.72 -8.97 -20.23
N TYR A 93 4.31 -10.09 -20.63
CA TYR A 93 4.08 -10.67 -21.93
C TYR A 93 2.92 -11.67 -21.90
N VAL A 94 1.97 -11.48 -22.80
CA VAL A 94 0.77 -12.32 -22.94
C VAL A 94 0.60 -12.81 -24.38
N GLN A 95 -0.24 -13.81 -24.58
CA GLN A 95 -0.48 -14.38 -25.90
C GLN A 95 -1.16 -13.40 -26.88
N ASN A 96 -2.12 -12.62 -26.38
CA ASN A 96 -2.93 -11.73 -27.20
C ASN A 96 -3.61 -10.64 -26.34
N GLN A 97 -4.26 -9.68 -27.01
CA GLN A 97 -4.95 -8.55 -26.38
C GLN A 97 -6.20 -8.94 -25.58
N GLN A 98 -6.84 -10.08 -25.87
CA GLN A 98 -8.02 -10.53 -25.11
C GLN A 98 -7.61 -10.97 -23.70
N ILE A 99 -6.46 -11.63 -23.56
CA ILE A 99 -5.91 -12.00 -22.24
C ILE A 99 -5.64 -10.76 -21.38
N ILE A 100 -5.14 -9.67 -21.95
CA ILE A 100 -4.94 -8.39 -21.22
C ILE A 100 -6.28 -7.91 -20.63
N LYS A 101 -7.35 -7.97 -21.42
CA LYS A 101 -8.70 -7.59 -20.94
C LYS A 101 -9.19 -8.50 -19.84
N HIS A 102 -8.95 -9.81 -19.94
CA HIS A 102 -9.33 -10.77 -18.90
C HIS A 102 -8.58 -10.49 -17.59
N ILE A 103 -7.27 -10.25 -17.66
CA ILE A 103 -6.46 -9.91 -16.49
C ILE A 103 -6.95 -8.59 -15.86
N ASP A 104 -7.22 -7.55 -16.67
CA ASP A 104 -7.76 -6.26 -16.21
C ASP A 104 -9.11 -6.43 -15.47
N VAL A 105 -10.03 -7.23 -16.02
CA VAL A 105 -11.32 -7.53 -15.38
C VAL A 105 -11.14 -8.32 -14.09
N GLN A 106 -10.23 -9.29 -14.06
CA GLN A 106 -9.96 -10.09 -12.87
C GLN A 106 -9.38 -9.24 -11.73
N ILE A 107 -8.38 -8.41 -12.01
CA ILE A 107 -7.78 -7.48 -11.03
C ILE A 107 -8.84 -6.52 -10.47
N GLN A 108 -9.74 -6.01 -11.33
CA GLN A 108 -10.82 -5.11 -10.90
C GLN A 108 -11.86 -5.83 -10.04
N ASN A 109 -12.29 -7.03 -10.43
CA ASN A 109 -13.31 -7.80 -9.72
C ASN A 109 -12.79 -8.32 -8.37
N GLY A 110 -11.53 -8.74 -8.30
CA GLY A 110 -10.88 -9.19 -7.06
C GLY A 110 -10.43 -8.03 -6.16
N GLU A 111 -10.57 -6.78 -6.62
CA GLU A 111 -10.09 -5.58 -5.93
C GLU A 111 -8.59 -5.68 -5.53
N ASN A 112 -7.78 -6.45 -6.27
CA ASN A 112 -6.42 -6.83 -5.87
C ASN A 112 -5.46 -5.63 -5.88
N GLY A 113 -5.62 -4.71 -6.82
CA GLY A 113 -4.76 -3.53 -6.96
C GLY A 113 -4.85 -2.96 -8.37
N PHE A 114 -3.72 -2.49 -8.88
CA PHE A 114 -3.62 -1.90 -10.21
C PHE A 114 -2.37 -2.41 -10.93
N LEU A 115 -2.48 -2.53 -12.25
CA LEU A 115 -1.33 -2.77 -13.12
C LEU A 115 -1.49 -1.95 -14.41
N PRO A 116 -0.59 -1.00 -14.70
CA PRO A 116 -0.68 -0.14 -15.87
C PRO A 116 -0.70 -0.91 -17.20
N LYS A 117 -1.60 -0.52 -18.11
CA LYS A 117 -1.77 -1.19 -19.42
C LYS A 117 -0.52 -1.11 -20.31
N ASN A 118 0.31 -0.09 -20.12
CA ASN A 118 1.57 0.09 -20.85
C ASN A 118 2.64 -0.95 -20.47
N LEU A 119 2.50 -1.66 -19.35
CA LEU A 119 3.38 -2.78 -19.00
C LEU A 119 3.09 -4.03 -19.84
N PHE A 120 1.89 -4.16 -20.40
CA PHE A 120 1.55 -5.35 -21.19
C PHE A 120 2.13 -5.30 -22.60
N SER A 121 2.52 -6.46 -23.11
CA SER A 121 2.97 -6.65 -24.50
C SER A 121 2.59 -8.04 -24.99
N VAL A 122 2.43 -8.20 -26.30
CA VAL A 122 2.06 -9.51 -26.88
C VAL A 122 3.35 -10.22 -27.32
N TYR A 123 3.54 -11.48 -26.89
CA TYR A 123 4.73 -12.27 -27.26
C TYR A 123 4.62 -13.00 -28.60
N LEU A 124 3.48 -12.94 -29.29
CA LEU A 124 3.31 -13.55 -30.61
C LEU A 124 3.61 -12.52 -31.71
N LYS A 125 4.62 -12.80 -32.54
CA LYS A 125 4.88 -12.10 -33.80
C LYS A 125 4.62 -13.05 -34.96
N ASN A 126 3.69 -12.71 -35.86
CA ASN A 126 3.27 -13.58 -36.96
C ASN A 126 2.86 -14.99 -36.51
N LYS A 127 2.12 -15.09 -35.41
CA LYS A 127 1.69 -16.35 -34.75
C LYS A 127 2.82 -17.23 -34.19
N LYS A 128 4.06 -16.75 -34.14
CA LYS A 128 5.18 -17.45 -33.49
C LYS A 128 5.60 -16.74 -32.21
N PRO A 129 5.93 -17.47 -31.13
CA PRO A 129 6.55 -16.88 -29.94
C PRO A 129 7.84 -16.13 -30.31
N ILE A 130 8.05 -14.97 -29.71
CA ILE A 130 9.30 -14.20 -29.82
C ILE A 130 10.41 -14.74 -28.90
N PHE A 131 10.06 -15.62 -27.97
CA PHE A 131 10.97 -16.23 -27.00
C PHE A 131 11.22 -17.69 -27.37
N GLU A 132 12.39 -18.19 -27.02
CA GLU A 132 12.75 -19.60 -27.20
C GLU A 132 12.31 -20.44 -26.01
N GLN A 133 12.07 -21.73 -26.24
CA GLN A 133 11.80 -22.67 -25.16
C GLN A 133 13.09 -23.07 -24.46
N ARG A 134 13.04 -23.17 -23.13
CA ARG A 134 14.10 -23.70 -22.26
C ARG A 134 13.62 -24.99 -21.62
N GLU A 135 14.52 -25.94 -21.47
CA GLU A 135 14.24 -27.17 -20.71
C GLU A 135 14.36 -26.87 -19.21
N TYR A 136 13.34 -27.21 -18.43
CA TYR A 136 13.39 -27.04 -16.98
C TYR A 136 14.45 -27.93 -16.34
N LYS A 137 15.32 -27.35 -15.50
CA LYS A 137 16.37 -28.06 -14.74
C LYS A 137 16.33 -27.61 -13.28
N PRO A 138 15.82 -28.41 -12.33
CA PRO A 138 15.70 -27.99 -10.94
C PRO A 138 17.06 -27.72 -10.31
N LEU A 139 17.10 -26.72 -9.42
CA LEU A 139 18.22 -26.52 -8.51
C LEU A 139 18.21 -27.60 -7.42
N GLN A 140 19.39 -28.08 -7.03
CA GLN A 140 19.52 -29.10 -5.96
C GLN A 140 19.15 -28.51 -4.59
N ASP A 141 18.62 -29.36 -3.70
CA ASP A 141 17.97 -28.95 -2.45
C ASP A 141 18.94 -28.58 -1.29
N ASP A 142 20.25 -28.55 -1.53
CA ASP A 142 21.29 -28.40 -0.50
C ASP A 142 21.69 -26.95 -0.18
N ILE A 143 21.02 -25.97 -0.80
CA ILE A 143 21.28 -24.56 -0.55
C ILE A 143 20.50 -24.09 0.66
N ALA A 144 21.22 -23.52 1.64
CA ALA A 144 20.60 -22.80 2.74
C ALA A 144 19.89 -21.53 2.22
N ILE A 145 18.62 -21.37 2.57
CA ILE A 145 17.79 -20.25 2.10
C ILE A 145 17.26 -19.49 3.29
N ASP A 146 17.47 -18.19 3.28
CA ASP A 146 16.96 -17.30 4.31
C ASP A 146 15.42 -17.26 4.34
N ASN A 147 14.88 -16.98 5.52
CA ASN A 147 13.44 -16.74 5.70
C ASN A 147 13.14 -15.24 5.78
N PHE A 148 12.48 -14.72 4.75
CA PHE A 148 12.03 -13.34 4.63
C PHE A 148 10.60 -13.05 5.13
N GLU A 149 9.94 -13.98 5.82
CA GLU A 149 8.54 -13.81 6.25
C GLU A 149 8.32 -12.57 7.14
N GLU A 150 9.27 -12.27 8.03
CA GLU A 150 9.22 -11.06 8.85
C GLU A 150 9.31 -9.78 8.01
N GLN A 151 10.27 -9.71 7.08
CA GLN A 151 10.48 -8.57 6.20
C GLN A 151 9.27 -8.35 5.28
N ILE A 152 8.72 -9.43 4.71
CA ILE A 152 7.48 -9.41 3.91
C ILE A 152 6.33 -8.83 4.74
N ARG A 153 6.18 -9.28 5.98
CA ARG A 153 5.14 -8.76 6.88
C ARG A 153 5.36 -7.28 7.18
N VAL A 154 6.57 -6.85 7.55
CA VAL A 154 6.86 -5.44 7.83
C VAL A 154 6.63 -4.56 6.60
N PHE A 155 6.98 -5.04 5.42
CA PHE A 155 6.71 -4.37 4.15
C PHE A 155 5.21 -4.18 3.90
N ASP A 156 4.41 -5.24 4.06
CA ASP A 156 2.95 -5.21 3.94
C ASP A 156 2.31 -4.16 4.88
N LYS A 157 2.76 -4.13 6.13
CA LYS A 157 2.31 -3.19 7.16
C LYS A 157 2.63 -1.73 6.79
N ARG A 158 3.85 -1.46 6.31
CA ARG A 158 4.27 -0.10 5.90
C ARG A 158 3.58 0.36 4.62
N MET A 159 3.44 -0.52 3.64
CA MET A 159 2.66 -0.24 2.43
C MET A 159 1.21 0.13 2.77
N GLY A 160 0.61 -0.57 3.75
CA GLY A 160 -0.72 -0.26 4.28
C GLY A 160 -0.78 1.13 4.93
N MET A 161 0.21 1.48 5.76
CA MET A 161 0.35 2.81 6.35
C MET A 161 0.28 3.93 5.29
N PHE A 162 1.14 3.87 4.28
CA PHE A 162 1.18 4.89 3.22
C PHE A 162 -0.09 4.92 2.36
N ALA A 163 -0.69 3.76 2.09
CA ALA A 163 -1.94 3.66 1.34
C ALA A 163 -3.11 4.38 2.03
N PHE A 164 -3.17 4.33 3.37
CA PHE A 164 -4.17 5.06 4.15
C PHE A 164 -3.83 6.54 4.32
N MET A 165 -2.58 6.86 4.69
CA MET A 165 -2.16 8.25 4.95
C MET A 165 -2.48 9.17 3.77
N LYS A 166 -2.13 8.74 2.54
CA LYS A 166 -2.31 9.55 1.32
C LYS A 166 -3.75 10.05 1.13
N ASN A 167 -4.72 9.35 1.70
CA ASN A 167 -6.15 9.51 1.46
C ASN A 167 -6.89 10.26 2.59
N SER A 168 -6.20 10.59 3.69
CA SER A 168 -6.81 11.19 4.89
C SER A 168 -7.65 12.44 4.60
N GLU A 169 -7.09 13.41 3.87
CA GLU A 169 -7.75 14.68 3.50
C GLU A 169 -9.08 14.50 2.76
N VAL A 170 -9.19 13.43 1.95
CA VAL A 170 -10.40 13.17 1.15
C VAL A 170 -11.60 12.86 2.02
N TYR A 171 -11.40 12.18 3.15
CA TYR A 171 -12.47 11.83 4.08
C TYR A 171 -13.08 13.06 4.76
N TYR A 172 -12.31 14.13 4.99
CA TYR A 172 -12.77 15.28 5.79
C TYR A 172 -13.03 16.53 4.97
N CYS A 173 -12.81 16.47 3.65
CA CYS A 173 -12.73 17.66 2.82
C CYS A 173 -13.95 18.60 2.89
N ASP A 174 -15.16 18.05 2.93
CA ASP A 174 -16.39 18.83 3.06
C ASP A 174 -16.51 19.53 4.42
N ASP A 175 -15.99 18.91 5.48
CA ASP A 175 -16.10 19.37 6.86
C ASP A 175 -15.08 20.50 7.13
N VAL A 176 -13.86 20.35 6.61
CA VAL A 176 -12.78 21.34 6.78
C VAL A 176 -12.72 22.38 5.66
N SER A 177 -13.53 22.23 4.61
CA SER A 177 -13.53 23.14 3.45
C SER A 177 -12.17 23.25 2.74
N LYS A 178 -11.39 22.17 2.77
CA LYS A 178 -10.05 22.03 2.17
C LYS A 178 -9.89 20.59 1.65
N ILE A 179 -9.16 20.41 0.56
CA ILE A 179 -8.81 19.07 0.06
C ILE A 179 -7.40 19.09 -0.54
N ALA A 180 -6.69 17.98 -0.40
CA ALA A 180 -5.46 17.73 -1.13
C ALA A 180 -5.48 16.31 -1.72
N ASN A 181 -4.74 16.09 -2.81
CA ASN A 181 -4.62 14.76 -3.44
C ASN A 181 -3.63 13.83 -2.73
N TYR A 182 -2.86 14.36 -1.79
CA TYR A 182 -2.06 13.64 -0.81
C TYR A 182 -2.26 14.30 0.55
N SER A 183 -2.01 13.60 1.65
CA SER A 183 -1.89 14.26 2.94
C SER A 183 -0.58 15.04 3.03
N GLU A 184 -0.57 16.12 3.81
CA GLU A 184 0.62 16.95 4.00
C GLU A 184 1.79 16.12 4.55
N ARG A 185 1.52 15.22 5.51
CA ARG A 185 2.60 14.46 6.16
C ARG A 185 3.01 13.20 5.39
N TYR A 186 2.31 12.80 4.33
CA TYR A 186 2.72 11.70 3.44
C TYR A 186 4.16 11.89 2.94
N PHE A 187 4.47 13.08 2.39
CA PHE A 187 5.80 13.37 1.83
C PHE A 187 6.87 13.46 2.91
N SER A 188 6.56 14.09 4.05
CA SER A 188 7.48 14.17 5.19
C SER A 188 7.81 12.79 5.79
N THR A 189 6.87 11.84 5.71
CA THR A 189 7.06 10.47 6.18
C THR A 189 7.92 9.68 5.22
N LEU A 190 7.65 9.79 3.91
CA LEU A 190 8.47 9.17 2.87
C LEU A 190 9.91 9.67 2.95
N SER A 191 10.08 10.97 3.09
CA SER A 191 11.35 11.67 3.34
C SER A 191 12.20 11.05 4.43
N LYS A 192 11.60 10.64 5.56
CA LYS A 192 12.34 10.07 6.70
C LYS A 192 12.80 8.64 6.47
N LEU A 193 12.20 7.93 5.52
CA LEU A 193 12.68 6.62 5.09
C LEU A 193 13.81 6.73 4.08
N LEU A 194 14.05 7.91 3.52
CA LEU A 194 15.16 8.19 2.62
C LEU A 194 16.40 8.61 3.43
N GLU A 195 17.58 8.35 2.86
CA GLU A 195 18.87 8.72 3.46
C GLU A 195 19.02 10.26 3.60
N LYS A 196 18.34 11.03 2.76
CA LYS A 196 18.24 12.49 2.83
C LYS A 196 16.79 12.92 3.06
N PRO A 197 16.44 13.52 4.21
CA PRO A 197 15.10 14.04 4.44
C PRO A 197 14.79 15.19 3.47
N LEU A 198 13.59 15.18 2.88
CA LEU A 198 12.98 16.29 2.13
C LEU A 198 12.53 17.43 3.04
N ASP A 199 12.35 17.20 4.35
CA ASP A 199 12.10 18.23 5.39
C ASP A 199 12.23 17.62 6.81
N ASP A 200 12.80 18.37 7.76
CA ASP A 200 13.22 17.86 9.08
C ASP A 200 12.13 17.92 10.18
N LYS A 201 11.02 18.63 9.99
CA LYS A 201 10.19 19.05 11.15
C LYS A 201 9.03 18.16 11.63
N ILE A 202 8.67 17.04 10.99
CA ILE A 202 7.26 16.61 11.06
C ILE A 202 7.02 15.13 11.48
N PHE A 203 7.80 14.56 12.42
CA PHE A 203 7.51 13.18 12.89
C PHE A 203 7.81 12.92 14.35
N GLU A 204 7.63 13.94 15.19
CA GLU A 204 7.53 13.76 16.63
C GLU A 204 6.22 13.03 17.03
N GLU A 205 5.29 12.75 16.11
CA GLU A 205 3.93 12.30 16.47
C GLU A 205 3.67 10.78 16.40
N LEU A 206 4.43 9.97 15.64
CA LEU A 206 4.46 8.50 15.88
C LEU A 206 5.35 8.12 17.09
N ASN A 207 5.70 9.10 17.94
CA ASN A 207 6.36 8.83 19.22
C ASN A 207 5.55 7.86 20.08
N ILE A 208 4.24 7.76 19.86
CA ILE A 208 3.36 6.79 20.51
C ILE A 208 3.80 5.33 20.29
N LEU A 209 4.32 5.00 19.11
CA LEU A 209 4.87 3.67 18.83
C LEU A 209 6.23 3.45 19.49
N LYS A 210 6.94 4.53 19.86
CA LYS A 210 8.17 4.46 20.66
C LYS A 210 7.87 4.38 22.15
N GLN A 211 6.76 4.96 22.59
CA GLN A 211 6.28 4.94 23.97
C GLN A 211 5.70 3.57 24.33
N ASN A 212 5.05 2.90 23.37
CA ASN A 212 4.43 1.59 23.57
C ASN A 212 4.98 0.50 22.64
N GLU A 213 6.13 -0.07 23.03
CA GLU A 213 6.78 -1.13 22.26
C GLU A 213 5.93 -2.41 22.16
N GLU A 214 5.02 -2.68 23.10
CA GLU A 214 4.14 -3.85 23.04
C GLU A 214 3.05 -3.67 21.97
N PHE A 215 2.38 -2.51 21.95
CA PHE A 215 1.43 -2.15 20.92
C PHE A 215 2.08 -2.13 19.54
N LYS A 216 3.28 -1.56 19.41
CA LYS A 216 4.07 -1.57 18.17
C LYS A 216 4.38 -2.99 17.72
N LYS A 217 4.91 -3.85 18.60
CA LYS A 217 5.17 -5.27 18.27
C LYS A 217 3.91 -5.96 17.76
N LEU A 218 2.77 -5.72 18.41
CA LEU A 218 1.50 -6.31 18.02
C LEU A 218 1.06 -5.83 16.64
N LEU A 219 1.12 -4.52 16.37
CA LEU A 219 0.78 -3.95 15.05
C LEU A 219 1.57 -4.58 13.89
N TYR A 220 2.84 -4.92 14.12
CA TYR A 220 3.72 -5.56 13.13
C TYR A 220 3.69 -7.09 13.17
N SER A 221 2.82 -7.68 13.97
CA SER A 221 2.65 -9.13 14.08
C SER A 221 1.38 -9.62 13.35
N THR A 222 1.16 -10.93 13.39
CA THR A 222 -0.11 -11.57 13.01
C THR A 222 -1.09 -11.69 14.19
N ALA A 223 -0.63 -11.36 15.41
CA ALA A 223 -1.46 -11.32 16.59
C ALA A 223 -2.45 -10.15 16.51
N GLN A 224 -3.44 -10.19 17.38
CA GLN A 224 -4.55 -9.25 17.33
C GLN A 224 -4.71 -8.55 18.70
N ILE A 225 -5.28 -7.34 18.75
CA ILE A 225 -5.54 -6.56 20.00
C ILE A 225 -6.87 -6.96 20.65
N ASP A 226 -6.90 -7.80 21.68
CA ASP A 226 -8.13 -8.43 22.21
C ASP A 226 -8.49 -7.85 23.56
N LYS A 227 -9.57 -8.38 24.15
CA LYS A 227 -9.95 -8.06 25.51
C LYS A 227 -8.80 -8.33 26.48
N GLU A 228 -8.05 -9.42 26.31
CA GLU A 228 -6.87 -9.70 27.14
C GLU A 228 -5.81 -8.61 26.99
N PHE A 229 -5.50 -8.18 25.77
CA PHE A 229 -4.60 -7.05 25.53
C PHE A 229 -5.09 -5.76 26.19
N ILE A 230 -6.37 -5.40 26.03
CA ILE A 230 -6.95 -4.18 26.64
C ILE A 230 -6.86 -4.25 28.16
N ILE A 231 -7.17 -5.39 28.77
CA ILE A 231 -7.06 -5.57 30.23
C ILE A 231 -5.60 -5.42 30.67
N LYS A 232 -4.65 -6.05 29.98
CA LYS A 232 -3.23 -5.94 30.28
C LYS A 232 -2.75 -4.50 30.17
N GLU A 233 -3.12 -3.80 29.11
CA GLU A 233 -2.72 -2.42 28.88
C GLU A 233 -3.31 -1.48 29.93
N SER A 234 -4.56 -1.71 30.35
CA SER A 234 -5.21 -0.93 31.41
C SER A 234 -4.48 -1.00 32.76
N GLN A 235 -3.69 -2.06 33.01
CA GLN A 235 -2.92 -2.20 34.25
C GLN A 235 -1.72 -1.26 34.29
N LYS A 236 -1.27 -0.75 33.13
CA LYS A 236 -0.18 0.22 33.00
C LYS A 236 -0.64 1.67 33.22
N ILE A 237 -1.95 1.91 33.22
CA ILE A 237 -2.55 3.24 33.42
C ILE A 237 -2.59 3.54 34.91
N GLU A 238 -1.84 4.56 35.35
CA GLU A 238 -1.82 5.01 36.74
C GLU A 238 -3.08 5.81 37.11
N ASP A 239 -3.59 6.63 36.19
CA ASP A 239 -4.80 7.43 36.39
C ASP A 239 -6.05 6.53 36.44
N SER A 240 -6.73 6.53 37.58
CA SER A 240 -7.90 5.68 37.82
C SER A 240 -9.10 6.01 36.92
N GLU A 241 -9.26 7.28 36.54
CA GLU A 241 -10.35 7.72 35.67
C GLU A 241 -10.09 7.23 34.24
N LEU A 242 -8.89 7.48 33.69
CA LEU A 242 -8.47 6.99 32.37
C LEU A 242 -8.52 5.47 32.28
N LYS A 243 -8.06 4.79 33.33
CA LYS A 243 -8.16 3.32 33.42
C LYS A 243 -9.59 2.85 33.34
N SER A 244 -10.52 3.50 34.07
CA SER A 244 -11.93 3.15 34.02
C SER A 244 -12.52 3.40 32.62
N ILE A 245 -12.20 4.54 31.99
CA ILE A 245 -12.64 4.88 30.63
C ILE A 245 -12.13 3.82 29.63
N PHE A 246 -10.86 3.47 29.70
CA PHE A 246 -10.24 2.51 28.80
C PHE A 246 -10.84 1.11 28.97
N LEU A 247 -11.12 0.69 30.20
CA LEU A 247 -11.84 -0.56 30.48
C LEU A 247 -13.28 -0.55 29.98
N GLU A 248 -13.93 0.60 29.75
CA GLU A 248 -15.27 0.61 29.11
C GLU A 248 -15.23 0.00 27.69
N MET A 249 -14.07 -0.07 27.03
CA MET A 249 -13.93 -0.64 25.68
C MET A 249 -14.36 -2.10 25.56
N ILE A 250 -14.17 -2.90 26.61
CA ILE A 250 -14.51 -4.33 26.60
C ILE A 250 -16.01 -4.58 26.82
N SER A 251 -16.76 -3.54 27.20
CA SER A 251 -18.21 -3.62 27.36
C SER A 251 -18.93 -3.63 26.00
N PRO A 252 -20.10 -4.29 25.86
CA PRO A 252 -20.76 -4.49 24.56
C PRO A 252 -21.06 -3.22 23.76
N THR A 253 -21.28 -2.08 24.43
CA THR A 253 -21.63 -0.79 23.81
C THR A 253 -20.67 0.35 24.20
N GLY A 254 -19.68 0.10 25.04
CA GLY A 254 -18.83 1.15 25.60
C GLY A 254 -17.68 1.60 24.71
N THR A 255 -17.30 0.87 23.65
CA THR A 255 -16.12 1.23 22.85
C THR A 255 -16.21 2.62 22.23
N ARG A 256 -17.36 3.00 21.65
CA ARG A 256 -17.53 4.35 21.07
C ARG A 256 -17.48 5.45 22.13
N LYS A 257 -18.08 5.19 23.30
CA LYS A 257 -18.06 6.12 24.43
C LYS A 257 -16.64 6.30 24.95
N ALA A 258 -15.91 5.20 25.16
CA ALA A 258 -14.51 5.21 25.59
C ALA A 258 -13.62 6.00 24.63
N LEU A 259 -13.74 5.76 23.32
CA LEU A 259 -12.98 6.51 22.30
C LEU A 259 -13.22 8.02 22.39
N LYS A 260 -14.49 8.43 22.50
CA LYS A 260 -14.84 9.85 22.65
C LYS A 260 -14.24 10.43 23.94
N SER A 261 -14.39 9.75 25.06
CA SER A 261 -13.88 10.22 26.35
C SER A 261 -12.35 10.31 26.39
N LEU A 262 -11.62 9.38 25.76
CA LEU A 262 -10.16 9.43 25.67
C LEU A 262 -9.67 10.62 24.85
N LEU A 263 -10.35 10.95 23.75
CA LEU A 263 -10.07 12.17 22.99
C LEU A 263 -10.34 13.43 23.80
N GLU A 264 -11.45 13.49 24.55
CA GLU A 264 -11.77 14.63 25.43
C GLU A 264 -10.72 14.83 26.54
N LYS A 265 -10.08 13.73 26.98
CA LYS A 265 -8.96 13.75 27.94
C LYS A 265 -7.58 13.92 27.29
N ASN A 266 -7.52 14.04 25.97
CA ASN A 266 -6.28 14.14 25.20
C ASN A 266 -5.33 12.93 25.38
N ASP A 267 -5.87 11.74 25.67
CA ASP A 267 -5.13 10.50 25.77
C ASP A 267 -5.09 9.78 24.42
N ILE A 268 -4.19 10.26 23.55
CA ILE A 268 -4.06 9.79 22.17
C ILE A 268 -3.56 8.35 22.09
N GLU A 269 -2.75 7.91 23.05
CA GLU A 269 -2.16 6.55 23.04
C GLU A 269 -3.25 5.50 23.19
N HIS A 270 -4.00 5.59 24.27
CA HIS A 270 -5.08 4.66 24.56
C HIS A 270 -6.23 4.82 23.56
N TYR A 271 -6.45 6.02 23.03
CA TYR A 271 -7.38 6.23 21.92
C TYR A 271 -6.98 5.41 20.68
N LEU A 272 -5.71 5.45 20.25
CA LEU A 272 -5.25 4.70 19.07
C LEU A 272 -5.32 3.19 19.29
N ILE A 273 -4.96 2.70 20.48
CA ILE A 273 -5.11 1.29 20.85
C ILE A 273 -6.58 0.88 20.77
N GLY A 274 -7.46 1.70 21.35
CA GLY A 274 -8.90 1.49 21.31
C GLY A 274 -9.49 1.54 19.91
N LEU A 275 -8.94 2.37 19.04
CA LEU A 275 -9.38 2.51 17.66
C LEU A 275 -9.09 1.21 16.88
N VAL A 276 -7.88 0.67 17.04
CA VAL A 276 -7.51 -0.62 16.46
C VAL A 276 -8.39 -1.74 17.03
N TYR A 277 -8.64 -1.74 18.34
CA TYR A 277 -9.57 -2.69 18.97
C TYR A 277 -11.00 -2.59 18.41
N TYR A 278 -11.51 -1.37 18.17
CA TYR A 278 -12.84 -1.15 17.60
C TYR A 278 -12.99 -1.76 16.20
N PHE A 279 -11.97 -1.56 15.36
CA PHE A 279 -11.94 -2.08 13.99
C PHE A 279 -11.53 -3.55 13.91
N ARG A 280 -11.08 -4.15 15.02
CA ARG A 280 -10.87 -5.60 15.16
C ARG A 280 -12.14 -6.29 15.66
N GLN A 281 -12.96 -6.77 14.74
CA GLN A 281 -13.88 -7.88 15.03
C GLN A 281 -13.93 -8.77 13.78
N LYS A 282 -13.22 -9.91 13.83
CA LYS A 282 -13.01 -10.89 12.75
C LYS A 282 -14.33 -11.34 12.08
N ASP A 283 -15.43 -11.32 12.84
CA ASP A 283 -16.77 -11.76 12.41
C ASP A 283 -17.70 -10.60 12.03
N SER A 284 -17.20 -9.36 12.01
CA SER A 284 -18.01 -8.20 11.70
C SER A 284 -17.66 -7.63 10.32
N ASN A 285 -18.69 -7.24 9.58
CA ASN A 285 -18.56 -6.44 8.35
C ASN A 285 -17.97 -5.03 8.63
N LYS A 286 -17.36 -4.77 9.81
CA LYS A 286 -16.80 -3.45 10.17
C LYS A 286 -15.61 -3.05 9.31
N LYS A 287 -14.87 -4.01 8.74
CA LYS A 287 -13.86 -3.71 7.71
C LYS A 287 -14.50 -3.08 6.46
N ASP A 288 -15.70 -3.54 6.10
CA ASP A 288 -16.46 -3.02 4.95
C ASP A 288 -17.22 -1.73 5.31
N ASN A 289 -17.62 -1.57 6.57
CA ASN A 289 -18.26 -0.37 7.10
C ASN A 289 -17.27 0.70 7.59
N PHE A 290 -15.96 0.48 7.40
CA PHE A 290 -14.88 1.37 7.84
C PHE A 290 -15.21 2.84 7.53
N LYS A 291 -15.65 3.11 6.30
CA LYS A 291 -15.97 4.44 5.76
C LYS A 291 -17.11 5.16 6.47
N ILE A 292 -18.11 4.40 6.93
CA ILE A 292 -19.28 4.95 7.63
C ILE A 292 -18.83 5.49 8.99
N ASP A 293 -17.89 4.79 9.62
CA ASP A 293 -17.47 5.07 10.98
C ASP A 293 -16.31 6.07 11.08
N ILE A 294 -15.44 6.21 10.05
CA ILE A 294 -14.27 7.14 10.05
C ILE A 294 -14.64 8.52 10.57
N LYS A 295 -15.58 9.21 9.92
CA LYS A 295 -15.92 10.60 10.29
C LYS A 295 -16.50 10.71 11.70
N SER A 296 -17.16 9.66 12.17
CA SER A 296 -17.82 9.66 13.49
C SER A 296 -16.88 9.30 14.64
N LEU A 297 -15.82 8.53 14.37
CA LEU A 297 -14.91 8.00 15.38
C LEU A 297 -13.55 8.69 15.40
N ILE A 298 -13.14 9.23 14.26
CA ILE A 298 -11.82 9.81 14.04
C ILE A 298 -12.02 11.28 13.69
N PRO A 299 -11.77 12.22 14.62
CA PRO A 299 -11.72 13.65 14.33
C PRO A 299 -10.62 13.99 13.31
N TYR A 300 -10.77 15.12 12.63
CA TYR A 300 -9.80 15.55 11.60
C TYR A 300 -8.39 15.73 12.18
N GLU A 301 -8.29 16.24 13.40
CA GLU A 301 -7.05 16.59 14.10
C GLU A 301 -6.13 15.37 14.30
N VAL A 302 -6.71 14.18 14.45
CA VAL A 302 -5.98 12.91 14.63
C VAL A 302 -6.11 11.98 13.43
N ALA A 303 -6.77 12.42 12.35
CA ALA A 303 -7.12 11.56 11.23
C ALA A 303 -5.91 10.92 10.57
N GLU A 304 -4.87 11.69 10.28
CA GLU A 304 -3.72 11.16 9.56
C GLU A 304 -2.96 10.10 10.38
N ILE A 305 -2.72 10.34 11.68
CA ILE A 305 -2.06 9.37 12.56
C ILE A 305 -2.93 8.12 12.80
N SER A 306 -4.23 8.31 13.01
CA SER A 306 -5.18 7.19 13.16
C SER A 306 -5.21 6.31 11.92
N LEU A 307 -5.30 6.91 10.72
CA LEU A 307 -5.31 6.18 9.46
C LEU A 307 -3.96 5.51 9.18
N ALA A 308 -2.84 6.12 9.56
CA ALA A 308 -1.53 5.49 9.51
C ALA A 308 -1.48 4.21 10.36
N ILE A 309 -1.90 4.28 11.63
CA ILE A 309 -1.94 3.13 12.56
C ILE A 309 -2.89 2.04 12.05
N LEU A 310 -4.06 2.41 11.55
CA LEU A 310 -5.00 1.45 10.96
C LEU A 310 -4.43 0.80 9.70
N GLY A 311 -3.71 1.57 8.88
CA GLY A 311 -3.01 1.05 7.71
C GLY A 311 -1.91 0.06 8.07
N ILE A 312 -1.15 0.32 9.13
CA ILE A 312 -0.23 -0.67 9.70
C ILE A 312 -1.03 -1.89 10.14
N TYR A 313 -2.03 -1.72 11.01
CA TYR A 313 -2.79 -2.84 11.56
C TYR A 313 -3.36 -3.77 10.48
N PHE A 314 -4.04 -3.21 9.48
CA PHE A 314 -4.60 -3.98 8.38
C PHE A 314 -3.53 -4.55 7.45
N GLY A 315 -2.52 -3.77 7.09
CA GLY A 315 -1.56 -4.14 6.06
C GLY A 315 -2.13 -3.97 4.65
N TYR A 316 -1.25 -3.87 3.66
CA TYR A 316 -1.57 -3.55 2.26
C TYR A 316 -2.36 -4.65 1.54
N THR A 317 -1.99 -5.91 1.79
CA THR A 317 -2.49 -7.11 1.09
C THR A 317 -4.01 -7.20 1.20
N ILE A 318 -4.55 -6.93 2.38
CA ILE A 318 -5.99 -7.05 2.63
C ILE A 318 -6.78 -5.80 2.24
N LEU A 319 -6.13 -4.71 1.82
CA LEU A 319 -6.85 -3.51 1.39
C LEU A 319 -7.52 -3.77 0.04
N ARG A 320 -8.69 -3.16 -0.12
CA ARG A 320 -9.33 -3.04 -1.42
C ARG A 320 -8.51 -2.11 -2.30
N SER A 321 -8.54 -2.29 -3.62
CA SER A 321 -7.85 -1.42 -4.57
C SER A 321 -8.39 0.01 -4.57
N GLU A 322 -9.71 0.15 -4.55
CA GLU A 322 -10.45 1.41 -4.63
C GLU A 322 -11.48 1.56 -3.50
N GLU A 323 -11.77 2.80 -3.16
CA GLU A 323 -12.72 3.19 -2.14
C GLU A 323 -13.70 4.24 -2.68
N LYS A 324 -15.00 3.98 -2.64
CA LYS A 324 -16.00 5.03 -2.90
C LYS A 324 -16.04 6.03 -1.75
N VAL A 325 -15.91 7.32 -2.06
CA VAL A 325 -16.06 8.43 -1.09
C VAL A 325 -17.01 9.46 -1.69
N GLU A 326 -18.02 9.87 -0.93
CA GLU A 326 -18.94 10.92 -1.35
C GLU A 326 -18.38 12.30 -0.98
N ILE A 327 -17.97 13.05 -2.00
CA ILE A 327 -17.55 14.45 -1.86
C ILE A 327 -18.74 15.33 -2.24
N LYS A 328 -19.25 16.17 -1.34
CA LYS A 328 -20.41 17.04 -1.61
C LYS A 328 -20.01 18.25 -2.46
N ASP A 329 -18.84 18.83 -2.20
CA ASP A 329 -18.37 19.98 -2.95
C ASP A 329 -17.98 19.61 -4.40
N LYS A 330 -18.79 20.05 -5.36
CA LYS A 330 -18.60 19.79 -6.80
C LYS A 330 -17.27 20.30 -7.34
N TYR A 331 -16.66 21.30 -6.71
CA TYR A 331 -15.37 21.82 -7.14
C TYR A 331 -14.22 20.91 -6.67
N PHE A 332 -14.30 20.38 -5.45
CA PHE A 332 -13.36 19.37 -4.95
C PHE A 332 -13.40 18.09 -5.76
N LYS A 333 -14.59 17.66 -6.21
CA LYS A 333 -14.72 16.50 -7.13
C LYS A 333 -13.84 16.61 -8.39
N LYS A 334 -13.52 17.82 -8.88
CA LYS A 334 -12.66 18.00 -10.06
C LYS A 334 -11.23 17.51 -9.86
N LEU A 335 -10.78 17.37 -8.61
CA LEU A 335 -9.45 16.84 -8.29
C LEU A 335 -9.36 15.33 -8.56
N PHE A 336 -10.50 14.62 -8.54
CA PHE A 336 -10.56 13.17 -8.71
C PHE A 336 -11.36 12.82 -9.97
N LYS A 337 -10.84 11.91 -10.81
CA LYS A 337 -11.48 11.57 -12.10
C LYS A 337 -12.78 10.76 -11.94
N LYS A 338 -13.06 10.22 -10.74
CA LYS A 338 -14.21 9.38 -10.41
C LYS A 338 -14.56 9.59 -8.92
N ASP A 339 -15.79 9.26 -8.51
CA ASP A 339 -16.19 9.15 -7.07
C ASP A 339 -15.52 7.94 -6.38
N LYS A 340 -14.28 7.61 -6.78
CA LYS A 340 -13.47 6.51 -6.30
C LYS A 340 -12.07 7.02 -6.00
N LEU A 341 -11.61 6.66 -4.83
CA LEU A 341 -10.29 6.93 -4.29
C LEU A 341 -9.43 5.68 -4.46
N ASN A 342 -8.24 5.82 -5.03
CA ASN A 342 -7.32 4.70 -5.13
C ASN A 342 -6.70 4.49 -3.74
N MET A 343 -6.93 3.34 -3.12
CA MET A 343 -6.26 2.98 -1.87
C MET A 343 -4.86 2.45 -2.19
N LYS A 344 -4.77 1.49 -3.11
CA LYS A 344 -3.51 0.90 -3.56
C LYS A 344 -2.73 1.80 -4.50
N PHE A 345 -1.43 1.54 -4.65
CA PHE A 345 -0.56 2.24 -5.58
C PHE A 345 -0.87 1.81 -7.00
N THR A 346 -0.86 2.77 -7.92
CA THR A 346 -1.30 2.56 -9.31
C THR A 346 -0.18 2.16 -10.25
N LEU A 347 1.07 2.46 -9.86
CA LEU A 347 2.26 2.34 -10.70
C LEU A 347 2.21 3.26 -11.95
N GLU A 348 1.37 4.31 -11.92
CA GLU A 348 1.25 5.29 -13.02
C GLU A 348 2.14 6.53 -12.82
N SER A 349 2.84 6.66 -11.69
CA SER A 349 3.74 7.78 -11.38
C SER A 349 5.11 7.32 -10.90
N LYS A 350 6.14 8.15 -11.09
CA LYS A 350 7.46 7.99 -10.47
C LYS A 350 7.33 8.00 -8.95
N LEU A 351 6.45 8.83 -8.38
CA LEU A 351 6.20 8.84 -6.93
C LEU A 351 5.77 7.47 -6.40
N ASP A 352 4.86 6.76 -7.07
CA ASP A 352 4.46 5.39 -6.68
C ASP A 352 5.69 4.45 -6.65
N TYR A 353 6.57 4.53 -7.66
CA TYR A 353 7.77 3.71 -7.72
C TYR A 353 8.75 4.05 -6.59
N ILE A 354 9.02 5.34 -6.36
CA ILE A 354 9.92 5.78 -5.29
C ILE A 354 9.40 5.33 -3.93
N THR A 355 8.11 5.49 -3.65
CA THR A 355 7.52 5.07 -2.38
C THR A 355 7.69 3.57 -2.15
N ILE A 356 7.33 2.74 -3.13
CA ILE A 356 7.40 1.28 -3.00
C ILE A 356 8.83 0.80 -2.82
N GLU A 357 9.77 1.26 -3.65
CA GLU A 357 11.17 0.85 -3.57
C GLU A 357 11.82 1.33 -2.27
N THR A 358 11.46 2.52 -1.78
CA THR A 358 11.99 3.03 -0.51
C THR A 358 11.51 2.20 0.68
N ILE A 359 10.23 1.82 0.69
CA ILE A 359 9.70 0.92 1.72
C ILE A 359 10.36 -0.46 1.61
N TYR A 360 10.56 -0.96 0.40
CA TYR A 360 11.24 -2.23 0.15
C TYR A 360 12.69 -2.20 0.65
N ASP A 361 13.49 -1.21 0.26
CA ASP A 361 14.88 -1.07 0.70
C ASP A 361 14.97 -0.95 2.23
N TYR A 362 14.07 -0.18 2.85
CA TYR A 362 13.99 -0.08 4.30
C TYR A 362 13.69 -1.44 4.99
N CYS A 363 12.89 -2.29 4.37
CA CYS A 363 12.48 -3.58 4.96
C CYS A 363 13.45 -4.73 4.69
N PHE A 364 14.14 -4.70 3.54
CA PHE A 364 14.88 -5.84 3.02
C PHE A 364 16.39 -5.59 2.90
N LYS A 365 16.86 -4.34 2.97
CA LYS A 365 18.27 -3.99 2.77
C LYS A 365 18.83 -3.27 4.00
N ASP A 366 20.10 -3.55 4.29
CA ASP A 366 20.80 -2.94 5.42
C ASP A 366 21.21 -1.48 5.17
N LYS A 367 21.16 -1.02 3.91
CA LYS A 367 21.55 0.33 3.50
C LYS A 367 20.39 1.02 2.81
N ILE A 368 19.96 2.14 3.40
CA ILE A 368 19.03 3.07 2.77
C ILE A 368 19.77 3.74 1.61
N LYS A 369 19.28 3.57 0.38
CA LYS A 369 19.79 4.28 -0.80
C LYS A 369 19.09 5.63 -0.93
N GLY A 370 19.65 6.52 -1.76
CA GLY A 370 18.97 7.75 -2.19
C GLY A 370 17.67 7.45 -2.97
N TYR A 371 16.97 8.51 -3.40
CA TYR A 371 15.68 8.38 -4.08
C TYR A 371 15.77 8.06 -5.58
N GLU A 372 16.97 7.88 -6.14
CA GLU A 372 17.16 7.63 -7.57
C GLU A 372 17.42 6.15 -7.82
N TYR A 373 16.37 5.43 -8.21
CA TYR A 373 16.45 4.05 -8.66
C TYR A 373 16.66 4.04 -10.18
N GLU A 374 17.85 4.42 -10.63
CA GLU A 374 18.19 4.63 -12.05
C GLU A 374 17.93 3.42 -12.95
N TYR A 375 17.94 2.22 -12.39
CA TYR A 375 17.65 0.97 -13.11
C TYR A 375 16.15 0.80 -13.44
N LEU A 376 15.25 1.63 -12.89
CA LEU A 376 13.82 1.53 -13.11
C LEU A 376 13.35 2.38 -14.30
N PRO A 377 12.54 1.81 -15.21
CA PRO A 377 11.84 2.58 -16.22
C PRO A 377 10.61 3.25 -15.59
N TYR A 378 10.76 4.49 -15.14
CA TYR A 378 9.64 5.26 -14.62
C TYR A 378 8.55 5.48 -15.69
N PRO A 379 7.26 5.52 -15.31
CA PRO A 379 6.19 5.87 -16.24
C PRO A 379 6.37 7.31 -16.73
N ASN A 380 5.82 7.60 -17.92
CA ASN A 380 5.77 8.97 -18.42
C ASN A 380 4.94 9.85 -17.48
N GLN A 381 5.38 11.09 -17.30
CA GLN A 381 4.74 12.04 -16.39
C GLN A 381 3.22 12.10 -16.64
N PRO A 382 2.39 11.92 -15.59
CA PRO A 382 0.95 11.98 -15.73
C PRO A 382 0.50 13.36 -16.21
N LYS A 383 -0.55 13.40 -17.02
CA LYS A 383 -1.15 14.66 -17.46
C LYS A 383 -1.68 15.43 -16.25
N SER A 384 -1.26 16.69 -16.13
CA SER A 384 -1.73 17.62 -15.09
C SER A 384 -3.26 17.62 -14.97
N VAL A 385 -3.74 17.63 -13.73
CA VAL A 385 -5.18 17.72 -13.44
C VAL A 385 -5.66 19.13 -13.78
N LYS A 386 -6.58 19.23 -14.75
CA LYS A 386 -7.17 20.50 -15.17
C LYS A 386 -8.18 21.01 -14.13
N ILE A 387 -7.77 21.98 -13.33
CA ILE A 387 -8.64 22.67 -12.36
C ILE A 387 -8.83 24.11 -12.83
N THR A 388 -10.06 24.44 -13.24
CA THR A 388 -10.45 25.79 -13.69
C THR A 388 -10.45 26.76 -12.52
N GLN A 389 -9.88 27.96 -12.65
CA GLN A 389 -9.94 29.00 -11.62
C GLN A 389 -11.38 29.27 -11.15
N ASN A 390 -11.55 29.50 -9.85
CA ASN A 390 -12.83 29.83 -9.25
C ASN A 390 -12.62 30.86 -8.14
N LYS A 391 -13.41 31.94 -8.14
CA LYS A 391 -13.28 33.05 -7.17
C LYS A 391 -13.53 32.63 -5.72
N ASN A 392 -14.22 31.51 -5.49
CA ASN A 392 -14.54 31.00 -4.17
C ASN A 392 -13.49 30.03 -3.62
N TYR A 393 -12.44 29.72 -4.38
CA TYR A 393 -11.44 28.72 -4.00
C TYR A 393 -10.01 29.20 -4.29
N GLY A 394 -9.10 28.93 -3.36
CA GLY A 394 -7.66 28.97 -3.57
C GLY A 394 -7.17 27.62 -4.07
N VAL A 395 -6.23 27.63 -5.02
CA VAL A 395 -5.57 26.41 -5.51
C VAL A 395 -4.06 26.60 -5.40
N LYS A 396 -3.41 25.75 -4.60
CA LYS A 396 -1.94 25.67 -4.49
C LYS A 396 -1.46 24.44 -5.26
N ARG A 397 -0.33 24.57 -5.95
CA ARG A 397 0.32 23.47 -6.68
C ARG A 397 1.80 23.43 -6.32
N GLU A 398 2.25 22.25 -5.97
CA GLU A 398 3.66 21.90 -5.78
C GLU A 398 3.96 20.65 -6.62
N THR A 399 5.22 20.34 -6.86
CA THR A 399 5.61 19.16 -7.64
C THR A 399 6.62 18.36 -6.85
N TYR A 400 6.29 17.09 -6.61
CA TYR A 400 7.16 16.11 -5.97
C TYR A 400 7.45 15.02 -7.00
N PHE A 401 8.71 14.94 -7.44
CA PHE A 401 9.13 14.12 -8.58
C PHE A 401 8.36 14.47 -9.86
N ASP A 402 7.44 13.60 -10.29
CA ASP A 402 6.60 13.78 -11.48
C ASP A 402 5.13 14.06 -11.14
N THR A 403 4.80 14.08 -9.85
CA THR A 403 3.44 14.18 -9.34
C THR A 403 3.15 15.58 -8.82
N GLU A 404 2.05 16.19 -9.30
CA GLU A 404 1.56 17.45 -8.74
C GLU A 404 0.88 17.22 -7.40
N TYR A 405 1.36 17.86 -6.35
CA TYR A 405 0.63 18.03 -5.10
C TYR A 405 -0.28 19.24 -5.23
N ILE A 406 -1.59 19.01 -5.16
CA ILE A 406 -2.60 20.03 -5.37
C ILE A 406 -3.44 20.15 -4.11
N THR A 407 -3.49 21.36 -3.56
CA THR A 407 -4.38 21.72 -2.45
C THR A 407 -5.44 22.68 -2.96
N ILE A 408 -6.71 22.44 -2.64
CA ILE A 408 -7.83 23.34 -2.90
C ILE A 408 -8.44 23.73 -1.56
N GLU A 409 -8.61 25.02 -1.32
CA GLU A 409 -9.23 25.55 -0.11
C GLU A 409 -10.39 26.48 -0.49
N LYS A 410 -11.54 26.34 0.16
CA LYS A 410 -12.71 27.18 -0.07
C LYS A 410 -12.64 28.42 0.83
N PHE A 411 -12.72 29.61 0.25
CA PHE A 411 -12.72 30.84 1.02
C PHE A 411 -13.98 30.93 1.87
N LYS A 412 -13.83 31.17 3.18
CA LYS A 412 -14.96 31.51 4.04
C LYS A 412 -15.50 32.88 3.61
N ILE A 413 -16.72 32.92 3.06
CA ILE A 413 -17.40 34.17 2.76
C ILE A 413 -17.61 34.90 4.10
N LYS A 414 -16.89 36.00 4.33
CA LYS A 414 -17.25 36.94 5.40
C LYS A 414 -18.66 37.42 5.09
N ARG A 415 -19.66 36.97 5.87
CA ARG A 415 -20.99 37.59 5.85
C ARG A 415 -20.79 39.07 6.19
N GLN A 416 -20.90 39.94 5.19
CA GLN A 416 -21.10 41.37 5.45
C GLN A 416 -22.37 41.47 6.29
N LYS A 417 -22.22 41.93 7.54
CA LYS A 417 -23.36 42.42 8.32
C LYS A 417 -23.97 43.55 7.48
N VAL A 418 -25.08 43.26 6.81
CA VAL A 418 -25.97 44.29 6.28
C VAL A 418 -26.55 44.96 7.50
N PHE A 419 -25.94 46.08 7.92
CA PHE A 419 -26.63 47.05 8.75
C PHE A 419 -27.73 47.64 7.88
N LEU A 420 -28.96 47.13 8.05
CA LEU A 420 -30.14 47.88 7.66
C LEU A 420 -30.20 49.10 8.59
N LYS A 421 -30.03 50.28 8.00
CA LYS A 421 -30.36 51.56 8.62
C LYS A 421 -31.84 51.81 8.52
#